data_AF-A0A8H4Q5F1-F1
#
_entry.id   AF-A0A8H4Q5F1-F1
#
_cell.length_a   1.000
_cell.length_b   1.000
_cell.length_c   1.000
_cell.angle_alpha   90.00
_cell.angle_beta   90.00
_cell.angle_gamma   90.00
#
_symmetry.space_group_name_H-M   'P 1'
#
loop_
_entity.id
_entity.type
_entity.pdbx_description
1 polymer ?
#
loop_
_entity_poly.entity_id
_entity_poly.type
_entity_poly.pdbx_seq_one_letter_code
_entity_poly.pdbx_strand_id
1 'polypeptide(L)'
;MDNARQGLPQPNFTDAADRLRTVAEHLQLCDNLPSVDAGAQLLAMMQTLLDRFARLERKVDGLDRKVDGLDQRMSITNRNTGVRQWNQSAVRSVDRLEPLFSFETGNPINPCPSTVEELESLNAGDVDRLLRHLDEPVDGRLDVRKRRLKLAFGVTTRLTRV
;
A
#
# COMPACT_ATOMS: atom_id res chain seq x y z
N MET A 1 44.66 22.73 -87.05
CA MET A 1 43.51 22.84 -86.14
C MET A 1 42.44 21.90 -86.68
N ASP A 2 42.16 20.78 -86.02
CA ASP A 2 40.80 20.53 -85.52
C ASP A 2 40.76 19.26 -84.67
N ASN A 3 40.06 19.38 -83.54
CA ASN A 3 40.12 18.51 -82.38
C ASN A 3 38.92 17.56 -82.42
N ALA A 4 39.10 16.32 -82.92
CA ALA A 4 38.02 15.33 -82.91
C ALA A 4 37.84 14.74 -81.50
N ARG A 5 37.02 15.39 -80.68
CA ARG A 5 36.49 14.82 -79.44
C ARG A 5 35.75 13.53 -79.78
N GLN A 6 36.38 12.38 -79.56
CA GLN A 6 35.70 11.09 -79.54
C GLN A 6 34.59 11.18 -78.49
N GLY A 7 33.34 11.25 -78.94
CA GLY A 7 32.17 11.32 -78.07
C GLY A 7 32.17 10.07 -77.18
N LEU A 8 32.20 10.30 -75.87
CA LEU A 8 32.07 9.24 -74.88
C LEU A 8 30.78 8.43 -75.16
N PRO A 9 30.78 7.11 -74.89
CA PRO A 9 29.59 6.29 -75.07
C PRO A 9 28.40 6.90 -74.31
N GLN A 10 27.28 7.04 -75.02
CA GLN A 10 26.04 7.59 -74.46
C GLN A 10 25.40 6.56 -73.50
N PRO A 11 24.89 6.99 -72.34
CA PRO A 11 24.17 6.10 -71.43
C PRO A 11 22.91 5.52 -72.08
N ASN A 12 22.63 4.25 -71.80
CA ASN A 12 21.34 3.65 -72.15
C ASN A 12 20.34 3.96 -71.03
N PHE A 13 19.51 4.99 -71.25
CA PHE A 13 18.52 5.41 -70.27
C PHE A 13 17.42 4.39 -70.02
N THR A 14 17.12 3.52 -70.99
CA THR A 14 16.16 2.42 -70.81
C THR A 14 16.73 1.37 -69.85
N ASP A 15 17.97 0.94 -70.06
CA ASP A 15 18.65 0.01 -69.15
C ASP A 15 18.82 0.62 -67.74
N ALA A 16 19.14 1.92 -67.66
CA ALA A 16 19.22 2.62 -66.39
C ALA A 16 17.86 2.67 -65.66
N ALA A 17 16.77 2.95 -66.37
CA ALA A 17 15.42 2.98 -65.80
C ALA A 17 14.95 1.60 -65.35
N ASP A 18 15.24 0.55 -66.11
CA ASP A 18 14.89 -0.83 -65.76
C ASP A 18 15.68 -1.30 -64.52
N ARG A 19 16.98 -0.99 -64.45
CA ARG A 19 17.79 -1.29 -63.26
C ARG A 19 17.29 -0.54 -62.01
N LEU A 20 16.89 0.72 -62.15
CA LEU A 20 16.30 1.47 -61.05
C LEU A 20 14.98 0.85 -60.57
N ARG A 21 14.17 0.32 -61.50
CA ARG A 21 12.92 -0.40 -61.16
C ARG A 21 13.22 -1.69 -60.39
N THR A 22 14.19 -2.49 -60.83
CA THR A 22 14.61 -3.70 -60.10
C THR A 22 15.13 -3.38 -58.70
N VAL A 23 15.90 -2.30 -58.54
CA VAL A 23 16.35 -1.85 -57.21
C VAL A 23 15.18 -1.44 -56.33
N ALA A 24 14.19 -0.71 -56.88
CA ALA A 24 12.99 -0.33 -56.15
C ALA A 24 12.16 -1.55 -55.69
N GLU A 25 12.03 -2.57 -56.53
CA GLU A 25 11.36 -3.83 -56.18
C GLU A 25 12.08 -4.56 -55.04
N HIS A 26 13.43 -4.61 -55.06
CA HIS A 26 14.21 -5.23 -53.97
C HIS A 26 14.13 -4.43 -52.67
N LEU A 27 14.04 -3.10 -52.75
CA LEU A 27 13.82 -2.26 -51.57
C LEU A 27 12.44 -2.51 -50.93
N GLN A 28 11.42 -2.83 -51.72
CA GLN A 28 10.10 -3.23 -51.18
C GLN A 28 10.15 -4.58 -50.45
N LEU A 29 11.09 -5.46 -50.80
CA LEU A 29 11.29 -6.73 -50.09
C LEU A 29 11.96 -6.56 -48.73
N CYS A 30 12.62 -5.42 -48.48
CA CYS A 30 13.22 -5.12 -47.18
C CYS A 30 12.17 -5.01 -46.06
N ASP A 31 10.91 -4.69 -46.40
CA ASP A 31 9.79 -4.68 -45.45
C ASP A 31 9.44 -6.09 -44.92
N ASN A 32 9.88 -7.15 -45.61
CA ASN A 32 9.69 -8.54 -45.19
C ASN A 32 10.89 -9.11 -44.41
N LEU A 33 11.88 -8.28 -44.04
CA LEU A 33 13.06 -8.76 -43.34
C LEU A 33 12.71 -9.12 -41.88
N PRO A 34 13.05 -10.34 -41.41
CA PRO A 34 12.79 -10.78 -40.04
C PRO A 34 13.40 -9.87 -38.96
N SER A 35 14.43 -9.10 -39.31
CA SER A 35 15.07 -8.13 -38.41
C SER A 35 14.16 -6.94 -38.07
N VAL A 36 13.28 -6.52 -38.98
CA VAL A 36 12.29 -5.46 -38.72
C VAL A 36 11.17 -5.99 -37.81
N ASP A 37 10.70 -7.20 -38.07
CA ASP A 37 9.70 -7.89 -37.23
C ASP A 37 10.24 -8.23 -35.83
N ALA A 38 11.50 -8.66 -35.74
CA ALA A 38 12.17 -8.92 -34.46
C ALA A 38 12.30 -7.64 -33.62
N GLY A 39 12.55 -6.48 -34.27
CA GLY A 39 12.55 -5.17 -33.60
C GLY A 39 11.17 -4.82 -33.03
N ALA A 40 10.11 -5.02 -33.81
CA ALA A 40 8.74 -4.79 -33.36
C ALA A 40 8.34 -5.71 -32.18
N GLN A 41 8.72 -6.99 -32.23
CA GLN A 41 8.48 -7.94 -31.13
C GLN A 41 9.27 -7.57 -29.87
N LEU A 42 10.53 -7.14 -30.00
CA LEU A 42 11.33 -6.67 -28.88
C LEU A 42 10.67 -5.47 -28.19
N LEU A 43 10.19 -4.48 -28.96
CA LEU A 43 9.49 -3.31 -28.44
C LEU A 43 8.20 -3.71 -27.70
N ALA A 44 7.42 -4.64 -28.24
CA ALA A 44 6.22 -5.14 -27.59
C ALA A 44 6.52 -5.87 -26.27
N MET A 45 7.61 -6.66 -26.23
CA MET A 45 8.08 -7.31 -25.01
C MET A 45 8.57 -6.28 -23.99
N MET A 46 9.33 -5.27 -24.41
CA MET A 46 9.77 -4.18 -23.54
C MET A 46 8.59 -3.43 -22.94
N GLN A 47 7.57 -3.10 -23.74
CA GLN A 47 6.36 -2.45 -23.24
C GLN A 47 5.64 -3.31 -22.20
N THR A 48 5.54 -4.61 -22.46
CA THR A 48 4.94 -5.57 -21.51
C THR A 48 5.73 -5.64 -20.20
N LEU A 49 7.06 -5.61 -20.26
CA LEU A 49 7.91 -5.60 -19.08
C LEU A 49 7.74 -4.31 -18.28
N LEU A 50 7.72 -3.14 -18.94
CA LEU A 50 7.47 -1.85 -18.29
C LEU A 50 6.12 -1.85 -17.56
N ASP A 51 5.06 -2.36 -18.19
CA ASP A 51 3.74 -2.45 -17.57
C ASP A 51 3.74 -3.38 -16.35
N ARG A 52 4.51 -4.47 -16.39
CA ARG A 52 4.70 -5.38 -15.25
C ARG A 52 5.49 -4.73 -14.12
N PHE A 53 6.56 -3.99 -14.43
CA PHE A 53 7.34 -3.24 -13.45
C PHE A 53 6.48 -2.18 -12.75
N ALA A 54 5.71 -1.38 -13.50
CA ALA A 54 4.80 -0.40 -12.91
C ALA A 54 3.73 -1.03 -12.00
N ARG A 55 3.29 -2.27 -12.31
CA ARG A 55 2.38 -3.02 -11.43
C ARG A 55 3.09 -3.52 -10.17
N LEU A 56 4.35 -3.92 -10.26
CA LEU A 56 5.15 -4.35 -9.11
C LEU A 56 5.44 -3.19 -8.17
N GLU A 57 5.84 -2.02 -8.70
CA GLU A 57 6.05 -0.81 -7.90
C GLU A 57 4.81 -0.47 -7.06
N ARG A 58 3.63 -0.42 -7.69
CA ARG A 58 2.37 -0.19 -6.96
C ARG A 58 2.08 -1.24 -5.87
N LYS A 59 2.48 -2.50 -6.09
CA LYS A 59 2.33 -3.56 -5.09
C LYS A 59 3.31 -3.40 -3.95
N VAL A 60 4.56 -3.00 -4.23
CA VAL A 60 5.59 -2.72 -3.23
C VAL A 60 5.18 -1.52 -2.37
N ASP A 61 4.74 -0.41 -2.97
CA ASP A 61 4.23 0.74 -2.21
C ASP A 61 3.02 0.37 -1.34
N GLY A 62 2.18 -0.54 -1.84
CA GLY A 62 1.04 -1.08 -1.11
C GLY A 62 1.45 -1.99 0.05
N LEU A 63 2.61 -2.65 -0.05
CA LEU A 63 3.18 -3.46 1.01
C LEU A 63 3.83 -2.59 2.08
N ASP A 64 4.62 -1.58 1.69
CA ASP A 64 5.27 -0.66 2.60
C ASP A 64 4.26 0.03 3.52
N ARG A 65 3.16 0.55 2.94
CA ARG A 65 2.05 1.13 3.72
C ARG A 65 1.41 0.14 4.70
N LYS A 66 1.33 -1.15 4.36
CA LYS A 66 0.81 -2.17 5.27
C LYS A 66 1.79 -2.49 6.39
N VAL A 67 3.09 -2.54 6.08
CA VAL A 67 4.16 -2.77 7.06
C VAL A 67 4.19 -1.62 8.07
N ASP A 68 4.13 -0.36 7.60
CA ASP A 68 4.06 0.82 8.48
C ASP A 68 2.83 0.77 9.40
N GLY A 69 1.66 0.40 8.85
CA GLY A 69 0.44 0.24 9.63
C GLY A 69 0.52 -0.88 10.68
N LEU A 70 1.22 -1.98 10.38
CA LEU A 70 1.47 -3.05 11.33
C LEU A 70 2.42 -2.62 12.44
N ASP A 71 3.51 -1.92 12.11
CA ASP A 71 4.48 -1.42 13.09
C ASP A 71 3.80 -0.45 14.08
N GLN A 72 2.99 0.47 13.57
CA GLN A 72 2.19 1.37 14.41
C GLN A 72 1.25 0.60 15.35
N ARG A 73 0.50 -0.39 14.84
CA ARG A 73 -0.40 -1.21 15.67
C ARG A 73 0.36 -2.03 16.72
N MET A 74 1.55 -2.53 16.39
CA MET A 74 2.39 -3.27 17.32
C MET A 74 2.91 -2.35 18.45
N SER A 75 3.34 -1.14 18.11
CA SER A 75 3.74 -0.11 19.08
C SER A 75 2.62 0.24 20.06
N ILE A 76 1.39 0.45 19.54
CA ILE A 76 0.20 0.73 20.37
C ILE A 76 -0.13 -0.46 21.27
N THR A 77 -0.09 -1.68 20.73
CA THR A 77 -0.32 -2.91 21.51
C THR A 77 0.68 -3.04 22.66
N ASN A 78 1.96 -2.77 22.41
CA ASN A 78 3.01 -2.84 23.42
C ASN A 78 2.79 -1.81 24.53
N ARG A 79 2.50 -0.55 24.17
CA ARG A 79 2.17 0.51 25.14
C ARG A 79 0.95 0.17 25.97
N ASN A 80 -0.14 -0.26 25.33
CA ASN A 80 -1.37 -0.66 26.01
C ASN A 80 -1.15 -1.87 26.91
N THR A 81 -0.28 -2.81 26.56
CA THR A 81 0.09 -3.93 27.44
C THR A 81 0.76 -3.43 28.72
N GLY A 82 1.71 -2.50 28.60
CA GLY A 82 2.34 -1.87 29.76
C GLY A 82 1.34 -1.10 30.64
N VAL A 83 0.47 -0.28 30.02
CA VAL A 83 -0.58 0.46 30.75
C VAL A 83 -1.56 -0.48 31.43
N ARG A 84 -2.01 -1.56 30.76
CA ARG A 84 -2.87 -2.59 31.35
C ARG A 84 -2.22 -3.22 32.57
N GLN A 85 -0.92 -3.51 32.52
CA GLN A 85 -0.19 -4.07 33.65
C GLN A 85 -0.13 -3.11 34.84
N TRP A 86 0.03 -1.80 34.61
CA TRP A 86 -0.08 -0.80 35.66
C TRP A 86 -1.49 -0.73 36.25
N ASN A 87 -2.49 -0.64 35.39
CA ASN A 87 -3.90 -0.53 35.79
C ASN A 87 -4.43 -1.79 36.50
N GLN A 88 -3.80 -2.96 36.31
CA GLN A 88 -4.12 -4.17 37.09
C GLN A 88 -3.89 -4.00 38.60
N SER A 89 -3.03 -3.08 39.00
CA SER A 89 -2.82 -2.76 40.42
C SER A 89 -3.92 -1.89 41.02
N ALA A 90 -4.75 -1.24 40.20
CA ALA A 90 -5.88 -0.42 40.64
C ALA A 90 -7.07 -1.32 41.02
N VAL A 91 -7.37 -1.37 42.32
CA VAL A 91 -8.40 -2.24 42.90
C VAL A 91 -9.54 -1.44 43.55
N ARG A 92 -9.22 -0.29 44.13
CA ARG A 92 -10.18 0.59 44.81
C ARG A 92 -10.76 1.60 43.83
N SER A 93 -11.97 2.09 44.11
CA SER A 93 -12.69 3.05 43.27
C SER A 93 -11.88 4.33 42.98
N VAL A 94 -11.10 4.79 43.95
CA VAL A 94 -10.26 6.01 43.85
C VAL A 94 -8.87 5.76 43.24
N ASP A 95 -8.51 4.50 42.98
CA ASP A 95 -7.21 4.19 42.41
C ASP A 95 -7.13 4.75 40.99
N ARG A 96 -5.98 5.33 40.66
CA ARG A 96 -5.76 6.00 39.38
C ARG A 96 -5.54 4.99 38.27
N LEU A 97 -6.05 5.34 37.09
CA LEU A 97 -5.83 4.62 35.85
C LEU A 97 -4.99 5.47 34.91
N GLU A 98 -3.97 4.85 34.33
CA GLU A 98 -3.23 5.43 33.22
C GLU A 98 -4.05 5.28 31.93
N PRO A 99 -4.08 6.30 31.06
CA PRO A 99 -4.86 6.28 29.85
C PRO A 99 -4.28 5.31 28.82
N LEU A 100 -5.16 4.51 28.21
CA LEU A 100 -4.78 3.69 27.06
C LEU A 100 -4.61 4.54 25.80
N PHE A 101 -3.87 3.99 24.84
CA PHE A 101 -3.65 4.56 23.51
C PHE A 101 -4.67 4.02 22.51
N SER A 102 -5.14 4.90 21.64
CA SER A 102 -6.09 4.58 20.58
C SER A 102 -5.40 3.88 19.41
N PHE A 103 -6.00 2.80 18.91
CA PHE A 103 -5.61 2.17 17.64
C PHE A 103 -5.97 3.00 16.41
N GLU A 104 -6.87 3.99 16.54
CA GLU A 104 -7.25 4.88 15.45
C GLU A 104 -6.26 6.04 15.28
N THR A 105 -5.75 6.58 16.39
CA THR A 105 -4.92 7.81 16.36
C THR A 105 -3.47 7.59 16.79
N GLY A 106 -3.16 6.47 17.44
CA GLY A 106 -1.84 6.20 18.05
C GLY A 106 -1.51 7.04 19.29
N ASN A 107 -2.41 7.92 19.70
CA ASN A 107 -2.23 8.82 20.85
C ASN A 107 -3.01 8.33 22.08
N PRO A 108 -2.70 8.84 23.29
CA PRO A 108 -3.52 8.59 24.46
C PRO A 108 -4.98 8.97 24.18
N ILE A 109 -5.91 8.12 24.58
CA ILE A 109 -7.34 8.37 24.42
C ILE A 109 -7.72 9.57 25.29
N ASN A 110 -8.48 10.51 24.73
CA ASN A 110 -8.95 11.69 25.45
C ASN A 110 -10.39 12.05 25.00
N PRO A 111 -11.37 12.14 25.91
CA PRO A 111 -11.26 11.89 27.35
C PRO A 111 -11.16 10.39 27.67
N CYS A 112 -10.36 10.08 28.69
CA CYS A 112 -10.17 8.73 29.24
C CYS A 112 -10.43 8.77 30.75
N PRO A 113 -11.12 7.76 31.32
CA PRO A 113 -11.32 7.68 32.76
C PRO A 113 -9.96 7.62 33.47
N SER A 114 -9.83 8.44 34.52
CA SER A 114 -8.63 8.58 35.33
C SER A 114 -8.68 7.80 36.63
N THR A 115 -9.85 7.24 36.98
CA THR A 115 -10.06 6.38 38.17
C THR A 115 -10.96 5.19 37.85
N VAL A 116 -10.92 4.16 38.71
CA VAL A 116 -11.82 3.00 38.61
C VAL A 116 -13.29 3.44 38.72
N GLU A 117 -13.62 4.39 39.58
CA GLU A 117 -14.98 4.93 39.73
C GLU A 117 -15.47 5.62 38.45
N GLU A 118 -14.63 6.46 37.83
CA GLU A 118 -14.95 7.09 36.55
C GLU A 118 -15.19 6.04 35.45
N LEU A 119 -14.35 5.00 35.40
CA LEU A 119 -14.52 3.88 34.46
C LEU A 119 -15.84 3.13 34.70
N GLU A 120 -16.26 2.96 35.95
CA GLU A 120 -17.51 2.27 36.31
C GLU A 120 -18.76 3.09 36.03
N SER A 121 -18.67 4.42 36.19
CA SER A 121 -19.77 5.37 36.03
C SER A 121 -20.04 5.78 34.59
N LEU A 122 -19.20 5.37 33.63
CA LEU A 122 -19.38 5.69 32.20
C LEU A 122 -20.78 5.31 31.69
N ASN A 123 -21.36 6.19 30.86
CA ASN A 123 -22.60 5.91 30.14
C ASN A 123 -22.33 5.01 28.91
N ALA A 124 -23.40 4.58 28.25
CA ALA A 124 -23.30 3.69 27.09
C ALA A 124 -22.51 4.29 25.91
N GLY A 125 -22.64 5.59 25.66
CA GLY A 125 -21.95 6.27 24.56
C GLY A 125 -20.44 6.36 24.79
N ASP A 126 -20.03 6.69 26.02
CA ASP A 126 -18.60 6.74 26.38
C ASP A 126 -17.96 5.35 26.36
N VAL A 127 -18.67 4.31 26.83
CA VAL A 127 -18.20 2.93 26.72
C VAL A 127 -17.95 2.55 25.25
N ASP A 128 -18.90 2.86 24.37
CA ASP A 128 -18.78 2.53 22.94
C ASP A 128 -17.68 3.33 22.27
N ARG A 129 -17.49 4.60 22.64
CA ARG A 129 -16.38 5.41 22.15
C ARG A 129 -15.04 4.80 22.52
N LEU A 130 -14.85 4.44 23.79
CA LEU A 130 -13.59 3.87 24.26
C LEU A 130 -13.31 2.50 23.63
N LEU A 131 -14.33 1.64 23.52
CA LEU A 131 -14.17 0.35 22.86
C LEU A 131 -13.76 0.48 21.39
N ARG A 132 -14.33 1.44 20.63
CA ARG A 132 -13.90 1.71 19.24
C ARG A 132 -12.42 2.12 19.15
N HIS A 133 -11.99 3.05 20.00
CA HIS A 133 -10.58 3.44 20.05
C HIS A 133 -9.65 2.27 20.41
N LEU A 134 -10.15 1.29 21.16
CA LEU A 134 -9.40 0.09 21.55
C LEU A 134 -9.52 -1.06 20.52
N ASP A 135 -10.18 -0.82 19.38
CA ASP A 135 -10.50 -1.82 18.35
C ASP A 135 -11.23 -3.05 18.94
N GLU A 136 -12.09 -2.78 19.93
CA GLU A 136 -12.90 -3.78 20.64
C GLU A 136 -14.36 -3.73 20.16
N PRO A 137 -15.05 -4.88 20.10
CA PRO A 137 -16.45 -4.93 19.68
C PRO A 137 -17.37 -4.08 20.58
N VAL A 138 -18.38 -3.42 19.99
CA VAL A 138 -19.39 -2.59 20.68
C VAL A 138 -20.79 -3.21 20.70
N ASP A 139 -20.89 -4.48 20.31
CA ASP A 139 -22.13 -5.25 20.31
C ASP A 139 -22.49 -5.74 21.72
N GLY A 140 -23.78 -6.05 21.88
CA GLY A 140 -24.34 -6.60 23.12
C GLY A 140 -24.87 -5.54 24.10
N ARG A 141 -25.27 -6.02 25.27
CA ARG A 141 -25.83 -5.19 26.34
C ARG A 141 -24.75 -4.36 27.02
N LEU A 142 -25.13 -3.23 27.61
CA LEU A 142 -24.21 -2.30 28.27
C LEU A 142 -23.33 -2.96 29.34
N ASP A 143 -23.87 -3.90 30.11
CA ASP A 143 -23.14 -4.63 31.16
C ASP A 143 -21.99 -5.48 30.59
N VAL A 144 -22.24 -6.14 29.45
CA VAL A 144 -21.21 -6.92 28.72
C VAL A 144 -20.13 -6.00 28.18
N ARG A 145 -20.51 -4.87 27.58
CA ARG A 145 -19.57 -3.88 27.03
C ARG A 145 -18.74 -3.22 28.12
N LYS A 146 -19.34 -2.88 29.27
CA LYS A 146 -18.62 -2.39 30.45
C LYS A 146 -17.61 -3.42 30.96
N ARG A 147 -17.99 -4.69 31.04
CA ARG A 147 -17.05 -5.76 31.44
C ARG A 147 -15.89 -5.87 30.45
N ARG A 148 -16.16 -5.84 29.14
CA ARG A 148 -15.14 -5.85 28.09
C ARG A 148 -14.19 -4.67 28.25
N LEU A 149 -14.73 -3.48 28.46
CA LEU A 149 -13.94 -2.26 28.67
C LEU A 149 -13.05 -2.38 29.92
N LYS A 150 -13.57 -2.86 31.05
CA LYS A 150 -12.77 -3.07 32.27
C LYS A 150 -11.59 -4.01 32.03
N LEU A 151 -11.83 -5.13 31.33
CA LEU A 151 -10.77 -6.06 30.95
C LEU A 151 -9.74 -5.41 30.02
N ALA A 152 -10.20 -4.61 29.06
CA ALA A 152 -9.32 -3.86 28.16
C ALA A 152 -8.48 -2.81 28.90
N PHE A 153 -8.97 -2.25 30.01
CA PHE A 153 -8.21 -1.39 30.91
C PHE A 153 -7.29 -2.15 31.88
N GLY A 154 -7.40 -3.48 31.98
CA GLY A 154 -6.66 -4.27 32.95
C GLY A 154 -7.28 -4.28 34.35
N VAL A 155 -8.43 -3.64 34.56
CA VAL A 155 -9.10 -3.59 35.86
C VAL A 155 -9.84 -4.91 36.11
N THR A 156 -9.26 -5.75 36.97
CA THR A 156 -9.89 -7.00 37.38
C THR A 156 -10.84 -6.74 38.54
N THR A 157 -12.15 -6.95 38.31
CA THR A 157 -13.12 -6.89 39.40
C THR A 157 -12.87 -8.12 40.27
N ARG A 158 -12.36 -7.93 41.51
CA ARG A 158 -12.31 -9.04 42.46
C ARG A 158 -13.74 -9.53 42.67
N LEU A 159 -14.01 -10.77 42.28
CA LEU A 159 -15.14 -11.51 42.80
C LEU A 159 -14.91 -11.60 44.31
N THR A 160 -15.63 -10.79 45.08
CA THR A 160 -15.79 -11.01 46.51
C THR A 160 -16.41 -12.40 46.66
N ARG A 161 -15.58 -13.39 47.03
CA ARG A 161 -16.11 -14.67 47.54
C ARG A 161 -16.82 -14.33 48.85
N VAL A 162 -18.14 -14.47 48.86
CA VAL A 162 -18.99 -14.55 50.06
C VAL A 162 -18.77 -15.91 50.71
#